data_AF-A0A1M5LHK8-F1
#
_entry.id   AF-A0A1M5LHK8-F1
#
_cell.length_a   1.000
_cell.length_b   1.000
_cell.length_c   1.000
_cell.angle_alpha   90.00
_cell.angle_beta   90.00
_cell.angle_gamma   90.00
#
_symmetry.space_group_name_H-M   'P 1'
#
loop_
_entity.id
_entity.type
_entity.pdbx_description
1 polymer ?
#
loop_
_entity_poly.entity_id
_entity_poly.type
_entity_poly.pdbx_seq_one_letter_code
_entity_poly.pdbx_strand_id
1 'polypeptide(L)' 'MAELRWAESAVKDFDNICTYIAEDSDEYARMFVKRIMDAITTAIFSNSGRIVPELKDEKI' A
#
# COMPACT_ATOMS: atom_id res chain seq x y z
N MET A 1 15.66 4.83 12.94
CA MET A 1 14.74 3.96 12.17
C MET A 1 13.33 4.46 12.44
N ALA A 2 12.55 4.73 11.40
CA ALA A 2 11.12 5.03 11.54
C ALA A 2 10.32 3.75 11.85
N GLU A 3 9.17 3.90 12.50
CA GLU A 3 8.22 2.80 12.72
C GLU A 3 7.19 2.78 11.58
N LEU A 4 6.93 1.61 11.01
CA LEU A 4 5.87 1.43 10.01
C LEU A 4 4.56 1.09 10.72
N ARG A 5 3.54 1.92 10.52
CA ARG A 5 2.17 1.68 11.00
C ARG A 5 1.19 1.84 9.84
N TRP A 6 0.25 0.92 9.75
CA TRP A 6 -0.84 0.97 8.77
C TRP A 6 -2.07 1.61 9.39
N ALA A 7 -2.73 2.49 8.65
CA ALA A 7 -4.06 2.95 9.01
C ALA A 7 -5.06 1.79 8.84
N GLU A 8 -6.09 1.74 9.68
CA GLU A 8 -7.14 0.71 9.57
C GLU A 8 -7.82 0.73 8.20
N SER A 9 -8.04 1.92 7.63
CA SER A 9 -8.55 2.07 6.26
C SER A 9 -7.62 1.43 5.23
N ALA A 10 -6.31 1.62 5.34
CA ALA A 10 -5.34 1.04 4.42
C ALA A 10 -5.31 -0.49 4.49
N VAL A 11 -5.51 -1.07 5.68
CA VAL A 11 -5.65 -2.53 5.84
C VAL A 11 -6.92 -3.01 5.14
N LYS A 12 -8.05 -2.32 5.33
CA LYS A 12 -9.32 -2.65 4.68
C LYS A 12 -9.26 -2.53 3.16
N ASP A 13 -8.61 -1.48 2.66
CA ASP A 13 -8.39 -1.28 1.22
C ASP A 13 -7.57 -2.43 0.63
N PHE A 14 -6.54 -2.87 1.35
CA PHE A 14 -5.72 -3.99 0.93
C PHE A 14 -6.52 -5.30 0.84
N ASP A 15 -7.36 -5.58 1.84
CA ASP A 15 -8.24 -6.75 1.87
C ASP A 15 -9.26 -6.74 0.71
N ASN A 16 -9.88 -5.58 0.46
CA ASN A 16 -10.81 -5.40 -0.65
C ASN A 16 -10.15 -5.65 -2.01
N ILE A 17 -8.95 -5.11 -2.23
CA ILE A 17 -8.20 -5.31 -3.49
C ILE A 17 -7.85 -6.79 -3.67
N CYS A 18 -7.37 -7.46 -2.62
CA CYS A 18 -7.02 -8.87 -2.69
C CYS A 18 -8.24 -9.74 -2.97
N THR A 19 -9.36 -9.45 -2.30
CA THR A 19 -10.64 -10.14 -2.52
C THR A 19 -11.11 -9.98 -3.96
N TYR A 20 -11.04 -8.75 -4.49
CA TYR A 20 -11.42 -8.48 -5.88
C TYR A 20 -10.56 -9.23 -6.90
N ILE A 21 -9.23 -9.25 -6.72
CA ILE A 21 -8.33 -10.00 -7.62
C ILE A 21 -8.59 -11.51 -7.51
N ALA A 22 -8.87 -12.02 -6.31
CA ALA A 22 -9.13 -13.43 -6.06
C ALA A 22 -10.40 -13.94 -6.77
N GLU A 23 -11.34 -13.06 -7.13
CA GLU A 23 -12.51 -13.42 -7.96
C GLU A 23 -12.10 -14.03 -9.31
N ASP A 24 -10.97 -13.59 -9.88
CA ASP A 24 -10.40 -14.13 -11.12
C ASP A 24 -9.25 -15.12 -10.84
N SER A 25 -8.38 -14.82 -9.87
CA SER A 25 -7.25 -15.67 -9.54
C SER A 25 -6.65 -15.44 -8.16
N ASP A 26 -6.80 -16.45 -7.30
CA ASP A 26 -6.14 -16.50 -5.98
C ASP A 26 -4.61 -16.38 -6.06
N GLU A 27 -4.00 -16.91 -7.10
CA GLU A 27 -2.54 -16.88 -7.25
C GLU A 27 -2.06 -15.45 -7.55
N TYR A 28 -2.77 -14.72 -8.41
CA TYR A 28 -2.46 -13.32 -8.66
C TYR A 28 -2.72 -12.45 -7.43
N ALA A 29 -3.74 -12.73 -6.63
CA ALA A 29 -3.97 -12.03 -5.36
C ALA A 29 -2.77 -12.24 -4.41
N ARG A 30 -2.27 -13.47 -4.27
CA ARG A 30 -1.06 -13.76 -3.46
C ARG A 30 0.19 -13.04 -3.99
N MET A 31 0.41 -13.06 -5.31
CA MET A 31 1.54 -12.37 -5.92
C MET A 31 1.46 -10.85 -5.72
N PHE A 32 0.27 -10.27 -5.81
CA PHE A 32 0.05 -8.86 -5.54
C PHE A 32 0.46 -8.49 -4.12
N VAL A 33 0.00 -9.25 -3.12
CA VAL A 33 0.37 -9.04 -1.72
C VAL A 33 1.88 -9.07 -1.54
N LYS A 34 2.52 -10.11 -2.06
CA LYS A 34 3.97 -10.26 -1.97
C LYS A 34 4.72 -9.06 -2.55
N ARG A 35 4.33 -8.59 -3.74
CA ARG A 35 4.98 -7.44 -4.39
C ARG A 35 4.83 -6.15 -3.59
N ILE A 36 3.68 -5.92 -2.98
CA ILE A 36 3.48 -4.74 -2.13
C ILE A 36 4.38 -4.83 -0.89
N MET A 37 4.37 -5.97 -0.20
CA MET A 37 5.21 -6.20 0.99
C MET A 37 6.70 -6.06 0.68
N ASP A 38 7.15 -6.57 -0.46
CA ASP A 38 8.54 -6.45 -0.93
C ASP A 38 8.90 -5.00 -1.32
N ALA A 39 7.95 -4.24 -1.88
CA ALA A 39 8.14 -2.84 -2.26
C ALA A 39 8.19 -1.89 -1.05
N ILE A 40 7.59 -2.27 0.07
CA ILE A 40 7.68 -1.53 1.32
C ILE A 40 9.08 -1.75 1.91
N THR A 41 10.05 -1.01 1.38
CA THR A 41 11.39 -0.95 1.95
C THR A 41 11.28 -0.23 3.29
N THR A 42 11.31 -1.01 4.38
CA THR A 42 11.32 -0.55 5.78
C THR A 42 12.12 0.72 5.97
N ALA A 43 11.61 1.64 6.82
CA ALA A 43 12.23 2.67 7.67
C ALA A 43 13.52 3.42 7.24
N ILE A 44 14.45 2.74 6.59
CA ILE A 44 15.73 3.19 6.05
C ILE A 44 15.52 4.16 4.87
N PHE A 45 14.49 3.94 4.05
CA PHE A 45 14.18 4.77 2.88
C PHE A 45 12.82 5.47 2.98
N SER A 46 12.49 6.04 4.15
CA SER A 46 11.17 6.66 4.38
C SER A 46 10.84 7.84 3.45
N ASN A 47 11.84 8.44 2.80
CA ASN A 47 11.70 9.56 1.87
C ASN A 47 11.82 9.13 0.39
N SER A 48 11.71 7.83 0.08
CA SER A 48 11.75 7.33 -1.30
C SER A 48 10.49 7.70 -2.10
N GLY A 49 9.36 7.89 -1.41
CA GLY A 49 8.11 8.35 -2.00
C GLY A 49 8.16 9.83 -2.37
N ARG A 50 7.47 10.20 -3.46
CA ARG A 50 7.24 11.59 -3.82
C ARG A 50 6.08 12.17 -2.98
N ILE A 51 6.22 13.41 -2.53
CA ILE A 51 5.09 14.18 -1.98
C ILE A 51 4.09 14.43 -3.10
N VAL A 52 2.87 13.93 -2.93
CA VAL A 52 1.77 14.13 -3.88
C VAL A 52 1.37 15.61 -3.92
N PRO A 53 1.15 16.20 -5.11
CA PRO A 53 0.83 17.63 -5.23
C PRO A 53 -0.46 18.02 -4.50
N GLU A 54 -1.41 17.10 -4.39
CA GLU A 54 -2.71 17.25 -3.71
C GLU A 54 -2.54 17.56 -2.23
N LEU A 55 -1.44 17.15 -1.59
CA LEU A 55 -1.16 17.47 -0.18
C LEU A 55 -1.06 18.98 0.08
N LYS A 56 -0.77 19.78 -0.96
CA LYS A 56 -0.61 21.24 -0.87
C LYS A 56 -1.82 22.01 -1.39
N ASP A 57 -2.85 21.31 -1.86
CA ASP A 57 -4.05 21.95 -2.40
C ASP A 57 -5.14 21.99 -1.34
N GLU A 58 -5.44 23.18 -0.81
CA GLU A 58 -6.50 23.38 0.18
C GLU A 58 -7.91 23.19 -0.40
N LYS A 59 -8.04 23.01 -1.72
CA LYS A 59 -9.33 22.83 -2.41
C LYS A 59 -9.71 21.36 -2.62
N ILE A 60 -8.84 20.42 -2.21
CA ILE A 60 -9.11 18.97 -2.20
C ILE A 60 -9.30 18.48 -0.76
#